data_AF-A0A149V4X5-F1
#
_entry.id   AF-A0A149V4X5-F1
#
_cell.length_a   1.000
_cell.length_b   1.000
_cell.length_c   1.000
_cell.angle_alpha   90.00
_cell.angle_beta   90.00
_cell.angle_gamma   90.00
#
_symmetry.space_group_name_H-M   'P 1'
#
loop_
_entity.id
_entity.type
_entity.pdbx_description
1 polymer ?
#
loop_
_entity_poly.entity_id
_entity_poly.type
_entity_poly.pdbx_seq_one_letter_code
_entity_poly.pdbx_strand_id
1 'polypeptide(L)'
;MLASFVRALFGTANDRTLKMFQRRVPEINALEPQMQALDDAALAAKTGEFRERLAKGATLDNLLPEAFAVTREAARRVLGMRHFDVQLIGGMVMHSGRIAEMRTGEGKTLVATLAVYLSALAGKGVHVVTVNDYLAARDAAEMGRLYNFLGLTTGTIVPNMPDEARREAYAA
;
A
#
# COMPACT_ATOMS: atom_id res chain seq x y z
N MET A 1 6.19 -40.11 2.76
CA MET A 1 5.03 -40.35 1.89
C MET A 1 3.70 -39.95 2.53
N LEU A 2 3.41 -40.30 3.79
CA LEU A 2 2.21 -39.82 4.50
C LEU A 2 2.19 -38.28 4.69
N ALA A 3 3.31 -37.67 5.10
CA ALA A 3 3.40 -36.23 5.33
C ALA A 3 3.22 -35.38 4.04
N SER A 4 3.67 -35.87 2.89
CA SER A 4 3.48 -35.21 1.59
C SER A 4 2.03 -35.30 1.12
N PHE A 5 1.34 -36.42 1.40
CA PHE A 5 -0.07 -36.60 1.08
C PHE A 5 -0.99 -35.73 1.97
N VAL A 6 -0.67 -35.62 3.27
CA VAL A 6 -1.38 -34.73 4.21
C VAL A 6 -1.16 -33.25 3.86
N ARG A 7 0.06 -32.84 3.46
CA ARG A 7 0.31 -31.48 2.95
C ARG A 7 -0.43 -31.19 1.64
N ALA A 8 -0.54 -32.15 0.74
CA ALA A 8 -1.29 -31.97 -0.51
C ALA A 8 -2.80 -31.79 -0.26
N LEU A 9 -3.36 -32.48 0.76
CA LEU A 9 -4.78 -32.39 1.11
C LEU A 9 -5.14 -31.16 1.95
N PHE A 10 -4.30 -30.78 2.92
CA PHE A 10 -4.62 -29.69 3.88
C PHE A 10 -3.89 -28.37 3.60
N GLY A 11 -2.94 -28.37 2.67
CA GLY A 11 -2.06 -27.24 2.40
C GLY A 11 -1.13 -26.89 3.58
N THR A 12 -0.24 -25.95 3.33
CA THR A 12 0.64 -25.33 4.32
C THR A 12 -0.06 -24.17 5.04
N ALA A 13 0.55 -23.67 6.12
CA ALA A 13 0.12 -22.43 6.76
C ALA A 13 0.16 -21.23 5.78
N ASN A 14 1.15 -21.22 4.88
CA ASN A 14 1.27 -20.23 3.82
C ASN A 14 0.12 -20.33 2.82
N ASP A 15 -0.26 -21.55 2.39
CA ASP A 15 -1.38 -21.74 1.46
C ASP A 15 -2.70 -21.25 2.06
N ARG A 16 -2.92 -21.48 3.37
CA ARG A 16 -4.11 -20.98 4.07
C ARG A 16 -4.13 -19.45 4.17
N THR A 17 -2.98 -18.87 4.51
CA THR A 17 -2.83 -17.41 4.61
C THR A 17 -3.02 -16.75 3.24
N LEU A 18 -2.43 -17.32 2.18
CA LEU A 18 -2.57 -16.83 0.82
C LEU A 18 -4.02 -16.92 0.34
N LYS A 19 -4.72 -18.04 0.61
CA LYS A 19 -6.15 -18.18 0.31
C LYS A 19 -7.01 -17.12 1.01
N MET A 20 -6.67 -16.74 2.23
CA MET A 20 -7.37 -15.67 2.94
C MET A 20 -7.22 -14.33 2.22
N PHE A 21 -6.02 -13.96 1.77
CA PHE A 21 -5.80 -12.73 1.01
C PHE A 21 -6.46 -12.79 -0.38
N GLN A 22 -6.34 -13.91 -1.08
CA GLN A 22 -6.99 -14.12 -2.38
C GLN A 22 -8.51 -13.93 -2.31
N ARG A 23 -9.15 -14.35 -1.21
CA ARG A 23 -10.60 -14.16 -1.00
C ARG A 23 -11.01 -12.70 -0.84
N ARG A 24 -10.11 -11.80 -0.44
CA ARG A 24 -10.38 -10.35 -0.32
C ARG A 24 -10.18 -9.59 -1.64
N VAL A 25 -9.47 -10.15 -2.62
CA VAL A 25 -9.22 -9.50 -3.91
C VAL A 25 -10.52 -9.12 -4.63
N PRO A 26 -11.55 -9.99 -4.73
CA PRO A 26 -12.83 -9.62 -5.33
C PRO A 26 -13.51 -8.42 -4.67
N GLU A 27 -13.39 -8.26 -3.35
CA GLU A 27 -13.96 -7.13 -2.61
C GLU A 27 -13.32 -5.81 -3.07
N ILE A 28 -11.99 -5.79 -3.24
CA ILE A 28 -11.26 -4.61 -3.75
C ILE A 28 -11.63 -4.35 -5.22
N ASN A 29 -11.66 -5.40 -6.05
CA ASN A 29 -11.97 -5.28 -7.48
C ASN A 29 -13.40 -4.76 -7.72
N ALA A 30 -14.36 -5.15 -6.88
CA ALA A 30 -15.74 -4.69 -6.97
C ALA A 30 -15.92 -3.18 -6.72
N LEU A 31 -14.96 -2.55 -6.03
CA LEU A 31 -14.97 -1.10 -5.78
C LEU A 31 -14.40 -0.29 -6.95
N GLU A 32 -13.71 -0.93 -7.90
CA GLU A 32 -13.05 -0.25 -9.01
C GLU A 32 -14.01 0.65 -9.82
N PRO A 33 -15.21 0.21 -10.25
CA PRO A 33 -16.14 1.08 -10.97
C PRO A 33 -16.54 2.34 -10.19
N GLN A 34 -16.66 2.23 -8.86
CA GLN A 34 -17.00 3.38 -8.00
C GLN A 34 -15.84 4.37 -7.96
N MET A 35 -14.60 3.90 -7.83
CA MET A 35 -13.41 4.76 -7.83
C MET A 35 -13.17 5.41 -9.20
N GLN A 36 -13.42 4.68 -10.30
CA GLN A 36 -13.31 5.21 -11.65
C GLN A 36 -14.31 6.34 -11.93
N ALA A 37 -15.49 6.29 -11.31
CA ALA A 37 -16.54 7.30 -11.47
C ALA A 37 -16.26 8.60 -10.69
N LEU A 38 -15.35 8.59 -9.71
CA LEU A 38 -14.96 9.80 -8.96
C LEU A 38 -14.07 10.70 -9.84
N ASP A 39 -14.24 12.01 -9.72
CA ASP A 39 -13.22 12.94 -10.21
C ASP A 39 -11.99 12.95 -9.29
N ASP A 40 -10.95 13.68 -9.68
CA ASP A 40 -9.68 13.70 -8.93
C ASP A 40 -9.85 14.29 -7.53
N ALA A 41 -10.70 15.31 -7.38
CA ALA A 41 -10.96 15.95 -6.10
C ALA A 41 -11.70 15.02 -5.14
N ALA A 42 -12.72 14.31 -5.62
CA ALA A 42 -13.48 13.35 -4.83
C ALA A 42 -12.65 12.11 -4.48
N LEU A 43 -11.77 11.66 -5.37
CA LEU A 43 -10.85 10.56 -5.08
C LEU A 43 -9.83 10.96 -4.00
N ALA A 44 -9.25 12.16 -4.08
CA ALA A 44 -8.36 12.69 -3.05
C ALA A 44 -9.08 12.92 -1.71
N ALA A 45 -10.34 13.35 -1.74
CA ALA A 45 -11.16 13.57 -0.54
C ALA A 45 -11.38 12.29 0.29
N LYS A 46 -11.25 11.09 -0.31
CA LYS A 46 -11.33 9.81 0.41
C LYS A 46 -10.34 9.71 1.56
N THR A 47 -9.16 10.35 1.46
CA THR A 47 -8.19 10.40 2.55
C THR A 47 -8.78 11.04 3.81
N GLY A 48 -9.54 12.14 3.64
CA GLY A 48 -10.23 12.82 4.74
C GLY A 48 -11.32 11.94 5.36
N GLU A 49 -12.15 11.31 4.53
CA GLU A 49 -13.20 10.37 4.98
C GLU A 49 -12.62 9.20 5.78
N PHE A 50 -11.49 8.62 5.32
CA PHE A 50 -10.83 7.52 6.02
C PHE A 50 -10.26 7.95 7.37
N ARG A 51 -9.60 9.11 7.44
CA ARG A 51 -9.11 9.66 8.72
C ARG A 51 -10.26 9.91 9.70
N GLU A 52 -11.39 10.42 9.22
CA GLU A 52 -12.58 10.61 10.05
C GLU A 52 -13.13 9.28 10.57
N ARG A 53 -13.20 8.24 9.71
CA ARG A 53 -13.63 6.89 10.13
C ARG A 53 -12.69 6.28 11.16
N LEU A 54 -11.37 6.47 11.04
CA LEU A 54 -10.40 6.05 12.05
C LEU A 54 -10.63 6.78 13.38
N ALA A 55 -10.87 8.09 13.35
CA ALA A 55 -11.21 8.87 14.55
C ALA A 55 -12.49 8.38 15.24
N LYS A 56 -13.43 7.82 14.46
CA LYS A 56 -14.67 7.19 14.94
C LYS A 56 -14.52 5.72 15.37
N GLY A 57 -13.30 5.17 15.34
CA GLY A 57 -12.99 3.82 15.85
C GLY A 57 -12.95 2.71 14.79
N ALA A 58 -13.00 3.03 13.49
CA ALA A 58 -12.68 2.04 12.46
C ALA A 58 -11.22 1.59 12.59
N THR A 59 -10.94 0.35 12.21
CA THR A 59 -9.56 -0.16 12.11
C THR A 59 -9.03 -0.02 10.68
N LEU A 60 -7.71 -0.04 10.52
CA LEU A 60 -7.10 -0.10 9.19
C LEU A 60 -7.58 -1.32 8.38
N ASP A 61 -7.84 -2.46 9.04
CA ASP A 61 -8.37 -3.65 8.36
C ASP A 61 -9.78 -3.45 7.80
N ASN A 62 -10.61 -2.64 8.49
CA ASN A 62 -11.92 -2.24 7.98
C ASN A 62 -11.81 -1.35 6.75
N LEU A 63 -10.80 -0.47 6.70
CA LEU A 63 -10.59 0.46 5.59
C LEU A 63 -9.83 -0.16 4.41
N LEU A 64 -9.14 -1.28 4.61
CA LEU A 64 -8.23 -1.87 3.64
C LEU A 64 -8.84 -2.01 2.23
N PRO A 65 -10.06 -2.54 2.04
CA PRO A 65 -10.59 -2.75 0.69
C PRO A 65 -10.76 -1.43 -0.07
N GLU A 66 -11.35 -0.43 0.58
CA GLU A 66 -11.59 0.89 0.01
C GLU A 66 -10.29 1.68 -0.19
N ALA A 67 -9.39 1.66 0.79
CA ALA A 67 -8.10 2.34 0.69
C ALA A 67 -7.23 1.76 -0.43
N PHE A 68 -7.24 0.44 -0.63
CA PHE A 68 -6.52 -0.22 -1.72
C PHE A 68 -7.14 0.11 -3.08
N ALA A 69 -8.47 0.18 -3.17
CA ALA A 69 -9.15 0.59 -4.40
C ALA A 69 -8.83 2.05 -4.77
N VAL A 70 -8.84 2.97 -3.80
CA VAL A 70 -8.43 4.37 -3.97
C VAL A 70 -6.98 4.47 -4.42
N THR A 71 -6.06 3.75 -3.75
CA THR A 71 -4.64 3.77 -4.10
C THR A 71 -4.39 3.23 -5.51
N ARG A 72 -5.08 2.15 -5.89
CA ARG A 72 -5.00 1.58 -7.25
C ARG A 72 -5.46 2.59 -8.29
N GLU A 73 -6.59 3.25 -8.06
CA GLU A 73 -7.13 4.23 -9.00
C GLU A 73 -6.22 5.45 -9.11
N ALA A 74 -5.69 5.95 -7.99
CA ALA A 74 -4.71 7.02 -7.97
C ALA A 74 -3.42 6.64 -8.73
N ALA A 75 -2.91 5.42 -8.53
CA ALA A 75 -1.76 4.92 -9.29
C ALA A 75 -2.03 4.87 -10.80
N ARG A 76 -3.24 4.45 -11.20
CA ARG A 76 -3.66 4.45 -12.60
C ARG A 76 -3.64 5.85 -13.20
N ARG A 77 -4.18 6.85 -12.49
CA ARG A 77 -4.26 8.25 -12.97
C ARG A 77 -2.90 8.94 -12.99
N VAL A 78 -2.13 8.79 -11.92
CA VAL A 78 -0.90 9.58 -11.70
C VAL A 78 0.32 8.93 -12.35
N LEU A 79 0.39 7.60 -12.30
CA LEU A 79 1.55 6.82 -12.73
C LEU A 79 1.29 6.02 -14.01
N GLY A 80 0.05 5.96 -14.48
CA GLY A 80 -0.33 5.11 -15.62
C GLY A 80 -0.28 3.61 -15.30
N MET A 81 -0.23 3.24 -14.02
CA MET A 81 -0.04 1.85 -13.56
C MET A 81 -1.20 1.41 -12.68
N ARG A 82 -1.97 0.41 -13.15
CA ARG A 82 -3.02 -0.23 -12.36
C ARG A 82 -2.46 -1.46 -11.67
N HIS A 83 -2.62 -1.57 -10.34
CA HIS A 83 -2.17 -2.75 -9.60
C HIS A 83 -2.84 -4.05 -10.08
N PHE A 84 -2.04 -5.09 -10.32
CA PHE A 84 -2.51 -6.45 -10.52
C PHE A 84 -3.01 -7.09 -9.21
N ASP A 85 -3.79 -8.16 -9.33
CA ASP A 85 -4.35 -8.86 -8.17
C ASP A 85 -3.26 -9.44 -7.25
N VAL A 86 -2.16 -9.94 -7.84
CA VAL A 86 -0.99 -10.41 -7.07
C VAL A 86 -0.32 -9.29 -6.29
N GLN A 87 -0.40 -8.05 -6.78
CA GLN A 87 0.14 -6.88 -6.09
C GLN A 87 -0.76 -6.45 -4.94
N LEU A 88 -2.08 -6.56 -5.07
CA LEU A 88 -3.00 -6.38 -3.94
C LEU A 88 -2.70 -7.38 -2.81
N ILE A 89 -2.45 -8.64 -3.16
CA ILE A 89 -2.04 -9.67 -2.20
C ILE A 89 -0.72 -9.27 -1.53
N GLY A 90 0.27 -8.82 -2.30
CA GLY A 90 1.53 -8.33 -1.74
C GLY A 90 1.34 -7.18 -0.74
N GLY A 91 0.48 -6.22 -1.05
CA GLY A 91 0.12 -5.12 -0.14
C GLY A 91 -0.55 -5.62 1.14
N MET A 92 -1.49 -6.58 1.05
CA MET A 92 -2.12 -7.18 2.23
C MET A 92 -1.14 -7.97 3.09
N VAL A 93 -0.18 -8.67 2.47
CA VAL A 93 0.89 -9.39 3.18
C VAL A 93 1.74 -8.40 3.97
N MET A 94 2.19 -7.30 3.33
CA MET A 94 2.97 -6.25 3.99
C MET A 94 2.20 -5.60 5.15
N HIS A 95 0.95 -5.21 4.92
CA HIS A 95 0.07 -4.65 5.97
C HIS A 95 -0.09 -5.60 7.16
N SER A 96 -0.14 -6.90 6.91
CA SER A 96 -0.24 -7.92 7.95
C SER A 96 1.06 -8.15 8.76
N GLY A 97 2.09 -7.34 8.54
CA GLY A 97 3.39 -7.45 9.21
C GLY A 97 4.26 -8.61 8.72
N ARG A 98 4.07 -9.05 7.47
CA ARG A 98 4.79 -10.19 6.87
C ARG A 98 5.62 -9.76 5.66
N ILE A 99 6.57 -10.62 5.29
CA ILE A 99 7.42 -10.43 4.10
C ILE A 99 6.65 -10.91 2.86
N ALA A 100 6.44 -10.00 1.92
CA ALA A 100 5.89 -10.33 0.60
C ALA A 100 7.04 -10.73 -0.35
N GLU A 101 7.26 -12.03 -0.53
CA GLU A 101 8.20 -12.53 -1.54
C GLU A 101 7.60 -12.40 -2.94
N MET A 102 8.26 -11.64 -3.80
CA MET A 102 7.84 -11.38 -5.17
C MET A 102 9.04 -11.45 -6.11
N ARG A 103 8.83 -11.87 -7.35
CA ARG A 103 9.90 -11.89 -8.36
C ARG A 103 10.28 -10.46 -8.78
N THR A 104 11.48 -10.30 -9.34
CA THR A 104 11.88 -9.05 -9.99
C THR A 104 10.95 -8.79 -11.19
N GLY A 105 10.52 -7.54 -11.36
CA GLY A 105 9.55 -7.17 -12.41
C GLY A 105 8.08 -7.16 -11.97
N GLU A 106 7.75 -7.76 -10.81
CA GLU A 106 6.37 -7.78 -10.27
C GLU A 106 5.91 -6.43 -9.68
N GLY A 107 6.69 -5.35 -9.86
CA GLY A 107 6.34 -4.01 -9.40
C GLY A 107 6.37 -3.81 -7.87
N LYS A 108 7.41 -4.30 -7.18
CA LYS A 108 7.55 -4.22 -5.71
C LYS A 108 7.39 -2.80 -5.15
N THR A 109 7.94 -1.80 -5.83
CA THR A 109 7.81 -0.39 -5.45
C THR A 109 6.36 0.07 -5.50
N LEU A 110 5.63 -0.30 -6.56
CA LEU A 110 4.21 -0.01 -6.70
C LEU A 110 3.35 -0.76 -5.66
N VAL A 111 3.69 -2.01 -5.34
CA VAL A 111 2.99 -2.81 -4.32
C VAL A 111 3.05 -2.15 -2.95
N ALA A 112 4.21 -1.60 -2.59
CA ALA A 112 4.42 -0.97 -1.30
C ALA A 112 3.47 0.22 -1.07
N THR A 113 3.05 0.93 -2.13
CA THR A 113 2.17 2.10 -2.00
C THR A 113 0.83 1.77 -1.36
N LEU A 114 0.31 0.55 -1.56
CA LEU A 114 -0.93 0.08 -0.94
C LEU A 114 -0.83 0.06 0.59
N ALA A 115 0.23 -0.57 1.11
CA ALA A 115 0.46 -0.72 2.54
C ALA A 115 0.90 0.60 3.18
N VAL A 116 1.72 1.38 2.48
CA VAL A 116 2.18 2.71 2.93
C VAL A 116 1.00 3.66 3.05
N TYR A 117 0.17 3.80 2.02
CA TYR A 117 -0.99 4.67 2.06
C TYR A 117 -1.93 4.30 3.21
N LEU A 118 -2.30 3.01 3.31
CA LEU A 118 -3.17 2.54 4.39
C LEU A 118 -2.60 2.86 5.78
N SER A 119 -1.32 2.59 6.01
CA SER A 119 -0.67 2.85 7.30
C SER A 119 -0.55 4.35 7.60
N ALA A 120 -0.28 5.18 6.59
CA ALA A 120 -0.13 6.62 6.72
C ALA A 120 -1.45 7.31 7.14
N LEU A 121 -2.61 6.71 6.89
CA LEU A 121 -3.91 7.21 7.36
C LEU A 121 -3.97 7.32 8.89
N ALA A 122 -3.19 6.52 9.62
CA ALA A 122 -3.13 6.59 11.09
C ALA A 122 -2.36 7.83 11.63
N GLY A 123 -1.69 8.60 10.76
CA GLY A 123 -1.01 9.85 11.14
C GLY A 123 0.23 9.66 12.01
N LYS A 124 0.83 8.45 12.02
CA LYS A 124 2.02 8.12 12.83
C LYS A 124 3.33 8.10 12.04
N GLY A 125 3.28 8.45 10.75
CA GLY A 125 4.39 8.29 9.81
C GLY A 125 4.59 6.85 9.35
N VAL A 126 5.22 6.70 8.18
CA VAL A 126 5.61 5.40 7.61
C VAL A 126 7.03 5.51 7.07
N HIS A 127 7.92 4.60 7.47
CA HIS A 127 9.28 4.56 6.97
C HIS A 127 9.42 3.46 5.91
N VAL A 128 9.78 3.86 4.70
CA VAL A 128 10.16 2.94 3.61
C VAL A 128 11.68 2.93 3.51
N VAL A 129 12.29 1.77 3.71
CA VAL A 129 13.75 1.61 3.72
C VAL A 129 14.21 0.93 2.43
N THR A 130 15.20 1.52 1.78
CA THR A 130 15.86 0.97 0.59
C THR A 130 17.31 0.64 0.90
N VAL A 131 17.99 -0.01 -0.06
CA VAL A 131 19.40 -0.40 0.10
C VAL A 131 20.39 0.74 -0.12
N ASN A 132 19.96 1.87 -0.70
CA ASN A 132 20.81 3.03 -0.94
C ASN A 132 19.99 4.31 -1.15
N ASP A 133 20.67 5.45 -1.04
CA ASP A 133 20.09 6.78 -1.11
C ASP A 133 19.50 7.11 -2.48
N TYR A 134 20.10 6.56 -3.55
CA TYR A 134 19.57 6.74 -4.91
C TYR A 134 18.17 6.14 -5.03
N LEU A 135 17.97 4.91 -4.57
CA LEU A 135 16.66 4.26 -4.59
C LEU A 135 15.68 4.95 -3.64
N ALA A 136 16.15 5.44 -2.49
CA ALA A 136 15.31 6.21 -1.57
C ALA A 136 14.78 7.49 -2.26
N ALA A 137 15.68 8.28 -2.87
CA ALA A 137 15.33 9.53 -3.53
C ALA A 137 14.45 9.30 -4.77
N ARG A 138 14.78 8.29 -5.59
CA ARG A 138 13.98 7.93 -6.76
C ARG A 138 12.57 7.49 -6.35
N ASP A 139 12.45 6.54 -5.43
CA ASP A 139 11.16 5.98 -5.06
C ASP A 139 10.29 7.02 -4.35
N ALA A 140 10.89 7.90 -3.53
CA ALA A 140 10.20 9.02 -2.93
C ALA A 140 9.72 10.05 -3.97
N ALA A 141 10.53 10.38 -4.98
CA ALA A 141 10.11 11.29 -6.05
C ALA A 141 8.99 10.68 -6.92
N GLU A 142 9.10 9.40 -7.28
CA GLU A 142 8.12 8.73 -8.14
C GLU A 142 6.81 8.44 -7.40
N MET A 143 6.87 7.74 -6.26
CA MET A 143 5.67 7.36 -5.50
C MET A 143 5.09 8.53 -4.72
N GLY A 144 5.91 9.54 -4.38
CA GLY A 144 5.45 10.80 -3.77
C GLY A 144 4.42 11.52 -4.62
N ARG A 145 4.46 11.39 -5.96
CA ARG A 145 3.41 11.94 -6.84
C ARG A 145 2.03 11.37 -6.52
N LEU A 146 1.96 10.06 -6.26
CA LEU A 146 0.73 9.37 -5.88
C LEU A 146 0.29 9.79 -4.48
N TYR A 147 1.21 9.82 -3.52
CA TYR A 147 0.90 10.20 -2.14
C TYR A 147 0.40 11.66 -2.06
N ASN A 148 1.07 12.58 -2.76
CA ASN A 148 0.67 13.99 -2.87
C ASN A 148 -0.71 14.15 -3.52
N PHE A 149 -1.00 13.38 -4.57
CA PHE A 149 -2.34 13.36 -5.18
C PHE A 149 -3.43 12.96 -4.17
N LEU A 150 -3.13 12.03 -3.27
CA LEU A 150 -4.03 11.62 -2.19
C LEU A 150 -3.93 12.50 -0.92
N GLY A 151 -3.26 13.65 -0.99
CA GLY A 151 -3.17 14.60 0.12
C GLY A 151 -2.27 14.13 1.28
N LEU A 152 -1.35 13.22 1.02
CA LEU A 152 -0.24 12.88 1.93
C LEU A 152 1.01 13.65 1.52
N THR A 153 1.95 13.80 2.44
CA THR A 153 3.28 14.34 2.17
C THR A 153 4.32 13.21 2.12
N THR A 154 5.53 13.49 1.64
CA THR A 154 6.59 12.49 1.52
C THR A 154 7.95 13.14 1.75
N GLY A 155 8.66 12.69 2.77
CA GLY A 155 10.04 13.08 3.07
C GLY A 155 11.05 12.05 2.55
N THR A 156 12.28 12.48 2.28
CA THR A 156 13.41 11.59 1.97
C THR A 156 14.57 11.93 2.88
N ILE A 157 15.20 10.91 3.47
CA ILE A 157 16.39 11.07 4.29
C ILE A 157 17.59 10.48 3.55
N VAL A 158 18.60 11.30 3.30
CA VAL A 158 19.88 10.93 2.67
C VAL A 158 21.06 11.45 3.53
N PRO A 159 22.29 10.95 3.32
CA PRO A 159 23.46 11.43 4.04
C PRO A 159 23.68 12.93 3.91
N ASN A 160 24.32 13.52 4.93
CA ASN A 160 24.71 14.94 4.98
C ASN A 160 23.55 15.96 4.97
N MET A 161 22.31 15.55 5.25
CA MET A 161 21.21 16.49 5.49
C MET A 161 21.40 17.25 6.80
N PRO A 162 21.13 18.58 6.83
CA PRO A 162 21.01 19.33 8.07
C PRO A 162 19.93 18.76 9.01
N ASP A 163 20.12 18.91 10.32
CA ASP A 163 19.20 18.37 11.33
C ASP A 163 17.76 18.88 11.19
N GLU A 164 17.60 20.14 10.78
CA GLU A 164 16.28 20.75 10.53
C GLU A 164 15.57 20.06 9.36
N ALA A 165 16.22 19.96 8.20
CA ALA A 165 15.68 19.27 7.03
C ALA A 165 15.37 17.79 7.32
N ARG A 166 16.18 17.13 8.17
CA ARG A 166 15.92 15.75 8.60
C ARG A 166 14.65 15.67 9.46
N ARG A 167 14.43 16.62 10.38
CA ARG A 167 13.20 16.67 11.20
C ARG A 167 11.97 16.91 10.34
N GLU A 168 12.05 17.81 9.37
CA GLU A 168 10.97 18.04 8.40
C GLU A 168 10.66 16.78 7.60
N ALA A 169 11.68 16.05 7.13
CA ALA A 169 11.49 14.79 6.40
C ALA A 169 10.81 13.70 7.24
N TYR A 170 11.03 13.66 8.56
CA TYR A 170 10.30 12.76 9.46
C TYR A 170 8.86 13.19 9.73
N ALA A 171 8.56 14.49 9.62
CA ALA A 171 7.24 15.06 9.86
C ALA A 171 6.35 15.12 8.61
N ALA A 172 6.94 14.85 7.44
CA ALA A 172 6.24 14.72 6.17
C ALA A 172 5.40 13.44 6.08
#